data_AF-A0A941YVP0-F1
#
_entry.id   AF-A0A941YVP0-F1
#
_cell.length_a   1.000
_cell.length_b   1.000
_cell.length_c   1.000
_cell.angle_alpha   90.00
_cell.angle_beta   90.00
_cell.angle_gamma   90.00
#
_symmetry.space_group_name_H-M   'P 1'
#
loop_
_entity.id
_entity.type
_entity.pdbx_description
1 polymer ?
#
loop_
_entity_poly.entity_id
_entity_poly.type
_entity_poly.pdbx_seq_one_letter_code
_entity_poly.pdbx_strand_id
1 'polypeptide(L)' 'MVDTLAPLICDLLEWLERQPRTHADVMEVWRTSCPRLPVWEEATDKGFVRRDGRFVLVTPRGHAFLSTRT' A
#
# COMPACT_ATOMS: atom_id res chain seq x y z
N MET A 1 12.53 2.44 15.67
CA MET A 1 11.36 1.53 15.73
C MET A 1 10.61 1.61 14.40
N VAL A 2 11.20 1.10 13.31
CA VAL A 2 10.85 1.51 11.92
C VAL A 2 10.36 0.37 11.03
N ASP A 3 10.16 -0.85 11.54
CA ASP A 3 9.98 -2.02 10.66
C ASP A 3 8.66 -2.79 10.82
N THR A 4 7.84 -2.51 11.84
CA THR A 4 6.64 -3.33 12.11
C THR A 4 5.58 -3.24 11.00
N LEU A 5 5.57 -2.17 10.22
CA LEU A 5 4.62 -1.99 9.12
C LEU A 5 5.12 -2.54 7.79
N ALA A 6 6.41 -2.85 7.66
CA ALA A 6 6.98 -3.30 6.39
C ALA A 6 6.25 -4.54 5.82
N PRO A 7 5.92 -5.59 6.62
CA PRO A 7 5.14 -6.72 6.12
C PRO A 7 3.75 -6.33 5.62
N LEU A 8 3.04 -5.47 6.36
CA LEU A 8 1.69 -5.01 5.99
C LEU A 8 1.69 -4.11 4.77
N ILE A 9 2.73 -3.28 4.60
CA ILE A 9 2.94 -2.48 3.40
C ILE A 9 3.18 -3.41 2.21
N CYS A 10 4.01 -4.44 2.36
CA CYS A 10 4.18 -5.44 1.30
C CYS A 10 2.86 -6.13 0.94
N ASP A 11 2.08 -6.56 1.93
CA ASP A 11 0.76 -7.17 1.69
C ASP A 11 -0.21 -6.21 0.98
N LEU A 12 -0.17 -4.91 1.29
CA LEU A 12 -0.94 -3.87 0.58
C LEU A 12 -0.52 -3.76 -0.88
N LEU A 13 0.78 -3.69 -1.15
CA LEU A 13 1.31 -3.54 -2.51
C LEU A 13 1.02 -4.80 -3.34
N GLU A 14 1.27 -5.99 -2.80
CA GLU A 14 0.92 -7.26 -3.44
C GLU A 14 -0.58 -7.36 -3.69
N TRP A 15 -1.40 -6.93 -2.72
CA TRP A 15 -2.83 -6.88 -2.90
C TRP A 15 -3.18 -6.00 -4.10
N LEU A 16 -2.72 -4.73 -4.15
CA LEU A 16 -2.95 -3.79 -5.25
C LEU A 16 -2.51 -4.32 -6.62
N GLU A 17 -1.39 -5.03 -6.71
CA GLU A 17 -0.85 -5.59 -7.96
C GLU A 17 -1.74 -6.67 -8.58
N ARG A 18 -2.54 -7.38 -7.77
CA ARG A 18 -3.38 -8.48 -8.27
C ARG A 18 -4.48 -8.03 -9.23
N GLN A 19 -4.97 -6.80 -9.10
CA GLN A 19 -6.01 -6.22 -9.96
C GLN A 19 -6.13 -4.71 -9.73
N PRO A 20 -6.57 -3.94 -10.74
CA PRO A 20 -6.88 -2.53 -10.56
C PRO A 20 -7.89 -2.30 -9.43
N ARG A 21 -7.57 -1.38 -8.51
CA ARG A 21 -8.44 -1.05 -7.37
C ARG A 21 -8.58 0.44 -7.20
N THR A 22 -9.75 0.85 -6.72
CA THR A 22 -10.02 2.25 -6.42
C THR A 22 -9.57 2.61 -5.02
N HIS A 23 -9.35 3.89 -4.77
CA HIS A 23 -9.10 4.38 -3.42
C HIS A 23 -10.21 4.00 -2.43
N ALA A 24 -11.47 3.93 -2.88
CA ALA A 24 -12.58 3.49 -2.04
C ALA A 24 -12.40 2.03 -1.60
N ASP A 25 -12.04 1.13 -2.52
CA ASP A 25 -11.77 -0.28 -2.20
C ASP A 25 -10.61 -0.40 -1.19
N VAL A 26 -9.55 0.38 -1.36
CA VAL A 26 -8.42 0.40 -0.42
C VAL A 26 -8.90 0.83 0.97
N MET A 27 -9.67 1.92 1.05
CA MET A 27 -10.18 2.45 2.30
C MET A 27 -11.25 1.57 2.94
N GLU A 28 -11.94 0.71 2.20
CA GLU A 28 -12.88 -0.25 2.78
C GLU A 28 -12.13 -1.39 3.48
N VAL A 29 -11.12 -1.95 2.81
CA VAL A 29 -10.39 -3.12 3.28
C VAL A 29 -9.36 -2.74 4.36
N TRP A 30 -8.57 -1.71 4.13
CA TRP A 30 -7.41 -1.41 4.99
C TRP A 30 -7.73 -0.47 6.16
N ARG A 31 -8.90 0.19 6.15
CA ARG A 31 -9.37 1.00 7.29
C ARG A 31 -9.91 0.16 8.44
N THR A 32 -10.45 -1.02 8.15
CA THR A 32 -11.09 -1.87 9.18
C THR A 32 -10.07 -2.70 9.97
N SER A 33 -8.88 -2.91 9.41
CA SER A 33 -7.86 -3.77 10.03
C SER A 33 -7.07 -3.10 11.18
N CYS A 34 -7.10 -1.77 11.31
CA CYS A 34 -6.53 -1.08 12.47
C CYS A 34 -7.16 0.31 12.69
N PRO A 35 -7.39 0.74 13.95
CA PRO A 35 -7.91 2.08 14.26
C PRO A 35 -6.90 3.20 13.94
N ARG A 36 -5.63 2.84 13.78
CA ARG A 36 -4.61 3.69 13.17
C ARG A 36 -4.54 3.23 11.72
N LEU A 37 -4.49 4.17 10.77
CA LEU A 37 -4.44 3.89 9.33
C LEU A 37 -2.99 3.91 8.78
N PRO A 38 -1.92 3.54 9.53
CA PRO A 38 -0.57 3.91 9.17
C PRO A 38 -0.07 3.13 7.95
N VAL A 39 -0.66 2.00 7.58
CA VAL A 39 -0.19 1.24 6.40
C VAL A 39 -0.43 2.03 5.11
N TRP A 40 -1.63 2.57 4.91
CA TRP A 40 -1.95 3.39 3.75
C TRP A 40 -1.17 4.72 3.77
N GLU A 41 -1.13 5.38 4.93
CA GLU A 41 -0.43 6.64 5.12
C GLU A 41 1.06 6.47 4.86
N GLU A 42 1.72 5.48 5.48
CA GLU A 42 3.14 5.20 5.25
C GLU A 42 3.45 4.78 3.82
N ALA A 43 2.61 3.96 3.18
CA ALA A 43 2.81 3.58 1.79
C ALA A 43 2.71 4.80 0.85
N THR A 44 1.82 5.74 1.16
CA THR A 44 1.65 6.99 0.42
C THR A 44 2.84 7.93 0.69
N ASP A 45 3.21 8.14 1.95
CA ASP A 45 4.31 9.02 2.38
C ASP A 45 5.68 8.55 1.87
N LYS A 46 5.90 7.22 1.82
CA LYS A 46 7.11 6.63 1.23
C LYS A 46 7.09 6.63 -0.31
N GLY A 47 5.99 7.06 -0.92
CA GLY A 47 5.82 7.13 -2.38
C GLY A 47 5.74 5.76 -3.05
N PHE A 48 5.30 4.72 -2.34
CA PHE A 48 5.15 3.37 -2.88
C PHE A 48 3.87 3.20 -3.71
N VAL A 49 2.87 4.02 -3.43
CA VAL A 49 1.61 4.06 -4.17
C VAL A 49 1.34 5.48 -4.67
N ARG A 50 0.58 5.60 -5.76
CA ARG A 50 -0.01 6.87 -6.19
C ARG A 50 -1.45 6.68 -6.61
N ARG A 51 -2.21 7.77 -6.58
CA ARG A 51 -3.55 7.81 -7.20
C ARG A 51 -3.44 8.18 -8.67
N ASP A 52 -4.25 7.52 -9.49
CA ASP A 52 -4.43 7.78 -10.91
C ASP A 52 -5.94 7.88 -11.18
N GLY A 53 -6.46 9.11 -11.10
CA GLY A 53 -7.89 9.35 -11.03
C GLY A 53 -8.53 8.63 -9.82
N ARG A 54 -9.42 7.68 -10.10
CA ARG A 54 -10.08 6.88 -9.05
C ARG A 54 -9.24 5.68 -8.60
N PHE A 55 -8.26 5.26 -9.39
CA PHE A 55 -7.47 4.05 -9.15
C PHE A 55 -6.24 4.35 -8.30
N VAL A 56 -5.75 3.31 -7.63
CA VAL A 56 -4.49 3.30 -6.90
C VAL A 56 -3.53 2.39 -7.65
N LEU A 57 -2.33 2.90 -7.92
CA LEU A 57 -1.27 2.19 -8.62
C LEU A 57 -0.05 2.07 -7.72
N VAL A 58 0.65 0.93 -7.80
CA VAL A 58 1.99 0.79 -7.22
C VAL A 58 2.98 1.55 -8.10
N THR A 59 3.89 2.30 -7.47
CA THR A 59 4.91 3.07 -8.17
C THR A 59 6.15 2.20 -8.41
N PRO A 60 7.07 2.59 -9.31
CA PRO A 60 8.37 1.91 -9.46
C PRO A 60 9.11 1.72 -8.13
N ARG A 61 8.99 2.69 -7.22
CA ARG A 61 9.58 2.62 -5.87
C ARG A 61 8.89 1.56 -5.00
N GLY A 62 7.58 1.42 -5.10
CA GLY A 62 6.83 0.37 -4.41
C GLY A 62 7.20 -1.03 -4.90
N HIS A 63 7.37 -1.22 -6.20
CA HIS A 63 7.85 -2.50 -6.75
C HIS A 63 9.29 -2.81 -6.33
N ALA A 64 10.16 -1.80 -6.29
CA ALA A 64 11.52 -1.97 -5.78
C ALA A 64 11.52 -2.39 -4.30
N PHE A 65 10.65 -1.78 -3.48
CA PHE A 65 10.47 -2.16 -2.08
C PHE A 65 9.98 -3.61 -1.94
N LEU A 66 8.97 -4.03 -2.71
CA LEU A 66 8.51 -5.43 -2.73
C LEU A 66 9.61 -6.43 -3.06
N SER A 67 10.50 -6.06 -3.98
CA SER A 67 11.61 -6.92 -4.42
C SER A 67 12.64 -7.16 -3.31
N THR A 68 12.71 -6.29 -2.29
CA THR A 68 13.61 -6.45 -1.13
C THR A 68 13.11 -7.47 -0.09
N ARG A 69 11.91 -8.05 -0.26
CA ARG A 69 11.36 -9.11 0.61
C ARG A 69 11.94 -10.51 0.31
N THR A 70 12.87 -10.61 -0.64
CA THR A 70 13.57 -11.86 -1.01
C THR A 70 14.84 -12.03 -0.19
#